data_AF-A0A916TCU8-F1
#
_entry.id   AF-A0A916TCU8-F1
#
_cell.length_a   1.000
_cell.length_b   1.000
_cell.length_c   1.000
_cell.angle_alpha   90.00
_cell.angle_beta   90.00
_cell.angle_gamma   90.00
#
_symmetry.space_group_name_H-M   'P 1'
#
loop_
_entity.id
_entity.type
_entity.pdbx_description
1 polymer ?
#
loop_
_entity_poly.entity_id
_entity_poly.type
_entity_poly.pdbx_seq_one_letter_code
_entity_poly.pdbx_strand_id
1 'polypeptide(L)'
;MRYRRAMARKKRYLTATMADGYVKTIGPTTAPFTHYWRIVAHLHDGRTEVFWGHATSAREAAGKAALTEQAARRHGWKRFDFEFVPLAEH
;
A
#
# COMPACT_ATOMS: atom_id res chain seq x y z
N MET A 1 -26.13 9.31 -25.40
CA MET A 1 -25.41 8.58 -24.32
C MET A 1 -24.01 8.22 -24.82
N ARG A 2 -22.94 8.90 -24.38
CA ARG A 2 -21.56 8.53 -24.79
C ARG A 2 -21.11 7.34 -23.96
N TYR A 3 -21.15 6.14 -24.54
CA TYR A 3 -20.49 4.97 -23.97
C TYR A 3 -18.97 5.16 -24.16
N ARG A 4 -18.28 5.68 -23.14
CA ARG A 4 -16.81 5.71 -23.14
C ARG A 4 -16.34 4.26 -22.98
N ARG A 5 -16.06 3.60 -24.11
CA ARG A 5 -15.32 2.32 -24.14
C ARG A 5 -14.12 2.47 -23.22
N ALA A 6 -14.13 1.76 -22.08
CA ALA A 6 -12.94 1.66 -21.26
C ALA A 6 -11.89 0.95 -22.12
N MET A 7 -10.88 1.70 -22.59
CA MET A 7 -9.72 1.12 -23.24
C MET A 7 -9.17 0.02 -22.32
N ALA A 8 -9.12 -1.21 -22.82
CA ALA A 8 -8.61 -2.34 -22.07
C ALA A 8 -7.16 -2.03 -21.72
N ARG A 9 -6.91 -1.62 -20.46
CA ARG A 9 -5.56 -1.36 -19.99
C ARG A 9 -4.79 -2.67 -20.07
N LYS A 10 -3.60 -2.64 -20.66
CA LYS A 10 -2.74 -3.82 -20.75
C LYS A 10 -2.52 -4.39 -19.35
N LYS A 11 -2.68 -5.71 -19.22
CA LYS A 11 -2.32 -6.43 -18.00
C LYS A 11 -0.81 -6.30 -17.82
N ARG A 12 -0.40 -5.77 -16.68
CA ARG A 12 1.00 -5.54 -16.33
C ARG A 12 1.32 -6.13 -14.97
N TYR A 13 2.58 -6.42 -14.76
CA TYR A 13 3.12 -6.79 -13.46
C TYR A 13 3.79 -5.55 -12.86
N LEU A 14 3.45 -5.28 -11.62
CA LEU A 14 4.03 -4.21 -10.82
C LEU A 14 4.86 -4.85 -9.72
N THR A 15 5.97 -4.25 -9.38
CA THR A 15 6.87 -4.69 -8.32
C THR A 15 7.02 -3.56 -7.32
N ALA A 16 6.78 -3.89 -6.05
CA ALA A 16 7.12 -3.03 -4.92
C ALA A 16 8.39 -3.59 -4.29
N THR A 17 9.41 -2.74 -4.15
CA THR A 17 10.63 -3.07 -3.41
C THR A 17 10.70 -2.16 -2.19
N MET A 18 10.61 -2.77 -1.01
CA MET A 18 10.66 -2.07 0.27
C MET A 18 12.11 -1.86 0.72
N ALA A 19 12.34 -0.94 1.67
CA ALA A 19 13.68 -0.59 2.13
C ALA A 19 14.37 -1.73 2.91
N ASP A 20 13.60 -2.64 3.49
CA ASP A 20 14.09 -3.86 4.16
C ASP A 20 14.43 -4.99 3.17
N GLY A 21 14.32 -4.75 1.86
CA GLY A 21 14.55 -5.76 0.82
C GLY A 21 13.33 -6.64 0.54
N TYR A 22 12.18 -6.40 1.18
CA TYR A 22 10.95 -7.11 0.86
C TYR A 22 10.46 -6.74 -0.54
N VAL A 23 10.30 -7.74 -1.40
CA VAL A 23 9.80 -7.58 -2.77
C VAL A 23 8.41 -8.17 -2.90
N LYS A 24 7.48 -7.39 -3.44
CA LYS A 24 6.12 -7.86 -3.75
C LYS A 24 5.78 -7.65 -5.21
N THR A 25 5.45 -8.73 -5.89
CA THR A 25 4.91 -8.70 -7.24
C THR A 25 3.39 -8.62 -7.19
N ILE A 26 2.83 -7.68 -7.95
CA ILE A 26 1.40 -7.36 -8.04
C ILE A 26 1.01 -7.50 -9.50
N GLY A 27 0.25 -8.53 -9.83
CA GLY A 27 -0.27 -8.70 -11.18
C GLY A 27 -0.75 -10.12 -11.47
N PRO A 28 -1.28 -10.35 -12.68
CA PRO A 28 -1.47 -9.36 -13.75
C PRO A 28 -2.65 -8.41 -13.45
N THR A 29 -2.38 -7.10 -13.38
CA THR A 29 -3.40 -6.09 -13.03
C THR A 29 -3.51 -5.01 -14.09
N THR A 30 -4.71 -4.45 -14.23
CA THR A 30 -5.04 -3.28 -15.06
C THR A 30 -5.31 -2.04 -14.21
N ALA A 31 -5.31 -2.21 -12.89
CA ALA A 31 -5.52 -1.13 -11.95
C ALA A 31 -4.39 -0.10 -12.05
N PRO A 32 -4.71 1.20 -11.88
CA PRO A 32 -3.72 2.26 -11.90
C PRO A 32 -2.98 2.35 -10.54
N PHE A 33 -2.56 1.21 -10.00
CA PHE A 33 -1.74 1.25 -8.79
C PHE A 33 -0.40 1.89 -9.14
N THR A 34 0.01 2.83 -8.31
CA THR A 34 1.28 3.56 -8.46
C THR A 34 2.15 3.41 -7.23
N HIS A 35 1.56 3.12 -6.07
CA HIS A 35 2.29 3.00 -4.81
C HIS A 35 1.82 1.77 -4.03
N TYR A 36 2.77 1.17 -3.34
CA TYR A 36 2.53 0.15 -2.32
C TYR A 36 2.87 0.74 -0.97
N TRP A 37 2.06 0.47 0.03
CA TRP A 37 2.30 0.93 1.39
C TRP A 37 2.22 -0.24 2.36
N ARG A 38 2.98 -0.12 3.44
CA ARG A 38 3.05 -1.05 4.54
C ARG A 38 3.05 -0.29 5.86
N ILE A 39 2.33 -0.84 6.82
CA ILE A 39 2.33 -0.40 8.21
C ILE A 39 2.83 -1.57 9.03
N VAL A 40 3.80 -1.34 9.90
CA VAL A 40 4.26 -2.30 10.89
C VAL A 40 3.83 -1.76 12.26
N ALA A 41 2.77 -2.31 12.83
CA ALA A 41 2.25 -1.96 14.13
C ALA A 41 2.91 -2.81 15.22
N HIS A 42 3.46 -2.16 16.25
CA HIS A 42 4.06 -2.83 17.40
C HIS A 42 3.10 -2.70 18.59
N LEU A 43 2.63 -3.83 19.11
CA LEU A 43 1.71 -3.88 20.24
C LEU A 43 2.47 -3.96 21.56
N HIS A 44 1.81 -3.61 22.67
CA HIS A 44 2.41 -3.66 24.01
C HIS A 44 2.81 -5.08 24.45
N ASP A 45 2.11 -6.08 23.94
CA ASP A 45 2.28 -7.51 24.24
C ASP A 45 3.47 -8.14 23.49
N GLY A 46 4.35 -7.33 22.90
CA GLY A 46 5.50 -7.78 22.10
C GLY A 46 5.15 -8.32 20.71
N ARG A 47 3.86 -8.30 20.33
CA ARG A 47 3.39 -8.72 19.00
C ARG A 47 3.56 -7.60 17.97
N THR A 48 3.75 -8.02 16.72
CA THR A 48 3.83 -7.12 15.57
C THR A 48 2.76 -7.50 14.55
N GLU A 49 1.94 -6.52 14.15
CA GLU A 49 0.96 -6.68 13.08
C GLU A 49 1.43 -5.92 11.85
N VAL A 50 1.46 -6.58 10.70
CA VAL A 50 1.87 -5.96 9.44
C VAL A 50 0.65 -5.81 8.55
N PHE A 51 0.35 -4.57 8.16
CA PHE A 51 -0.69 -4.25 7.20
C PHE A 51 -0.05 -3.80 5.90
N TRP A 52 -0.66 -4.15 4.78
CA TRP A 52 -0.21 -3.71 3.48
C TRP A 52 -1.37 -3.39 2.55
N GLY A 53 -1.12 -2.52 1.58
CA GLY A 53 -2.10 -2.19 0.57
C GLY A 53 -1.50 -1.45 -0.62
N HIS A 54 -2.36 -1.20 -1.60
CA HIS A 54 -2.00 -0.51 -2.84
C HIS A 54 -2.74 0.83 -2.90
N ALA A 55 -2.13 1.82 -3.53
CA ALA A 55 -2.72 3.13 -3.74
C ALA A 55 -2.56 3.57 -5.20
N THR A 56 -3.47 4.40 -5.67
CA THR A 56 -3.41 4.93 -7.04
C THR A 56 -2.63 6.23 -7.13
N SER A 57 -2.29 6.84 -5.98
CA SER A 57 -1.44 8.01 -5.89
C SER A 57 -0.63 8.05 -4.59
N ALA A 58 0.46 8.82 -4.59
CA ALA A 58 1.26 9.11 -3.39
C ALA A 58 0.43 9.80 -2.30
N ARG A 59 -0.50 10.68 -2.69
CA ARG A 59 -1.40 11.37 -1.75
C ARG A 59 -2.35 10.41 -1.04
N GLU A 60 -2.91 9.45 -1.77
CA GLU A 60 -3.75 8.39 -1.18
C GLU A 60 -2.94 7.51 -0.24
N ALA A 61 -1.71 7.14 -0.63
CA ALA A 61 -0.80 6.36 0.22
C ALA A 61 -0.48 7.15 1.50
N ALA A 62 -0.03 8.40 1.39
CA ALA A 62 0.26 9.26 2.52
C ALA A 62 -0.97 9.50 3.42
N GLY A 63 -2.16 9.59 2.84
CA GLY A 63 -3.43 9.68 3.60
C GLY A 63 -3.71 8.44 4.46
N LYS A 64 -3.08 7.30 4.19
CA LYS A 64 -3.15 6.12 5.08
C LYS A 64 -2.43 6.33 6.40
N ALA A 65 -1.46 7.24 6.49
CA ALA A 65 -0.81 7.56 7.75
C ALA A 65 -1.83 8.06 8.81
N ALA A 66 -2.75 8.95 8.42
CA ALA A 66 -3.78 9.44 9.34
C ALA A 66 -4.75 8.33 9.80
N LEU A 67 -5.10 7.40 8.90
CA LEU A 67 -5.89 6.22 9.25
C LEU A 67 -5.12 5.26 10.16
N THR A 68 -3.81 5.18 9.98
CA THR A 68 -2.88 4.41 10.81
C THR A 68 -2.82 4.96 12.22
N GLU A 69 -2.75 6.29 12.39
CA GLU A 69 -2.79 6.94 13.70
C GLU A 69 -4.11 6.66 14.43
N GLN A 70 -5.24 6.73 13.72
CA GLN A 70 -6.53 6.38 14.30
C GLN A 70 -6.61 4.90 14.67
N ALA A 71 -6.06 4.01 13.84
CA ALA A 71 -5.94 2.59 14.16
C ALA A 71 -5.05 2.35 15.39
N ALA A 72 -3.89 3.01 15.46
CA ALA A 72 -2.98 2.93 16.59
C ALA A 72 -3.66 3.30 17.91
N ARG A 73 -4.47 4.37 17.92
CA ARG A 73 -5.25 4.77 19.09
C ARG A 73 -6.32 3.76 19.46
N ARG A 74 -7.06 3.23 18.48
CA ARG A 74 -8.15 2.26 18.72
C ARG A 74 -7.65 0.89 19.16
N HIS A 75 -6.54 0.43 18.59
CA HIS A 75 -5.95 -0.88 18.85
C HIS A 75 -4.89 -0.85 19.96
N GLY A 76 -4.56 0.34 20.48
CA GLY A 76 -3.54 0.51 21.53
C GLY A 76 -2.15 0.09 21.05
N TRP A 77 -1.73 0.51 19.86
CA TRP A 77 -0.38 0.24 19.38
C TRP A 77 0.64 1.10 20.14
N LYS A 78 1.75 0.48 20.57
CA LYS A 78 2.86 1.16 21.25
C LYS A 78 3.60 2.11 20.32
N ARG A 79 3.82 1.65 19.08
CA ARG A 79 4.40 2.43 17.98
C ARG A 79 3.99 1.80 16.66
N PHE A 80 4.12 2.54 15.57
CA PHE A 80 3.93 2.02 14.23
C PHE A 80 4.95 2.62 13.28
N ASP A 81 5.42 1.83 12.32
CA ASP A 81 6.25 2.27 11.22
C ASP A 81 5.40 2.29 9.95
N PHE A 82 5.31 3.45 9.31
CA PHE A 82 4.59 3.60 8.05
C PHE A 82 5.58 3.86 6.93
N GLU A 83 5.55 3.00 5.91
CA GLU A 83 6.41 3.08 4.73
C GLU A 83 5.58 2.94 3.46
N PHE A 84 5.90 3.71 2.44
CA PHE A 84 5.33 3.53 1.11
C PHE A 84 6.40 3.70 0.04
N VAL A 85 6.29 2.89 -1.01
CA VAL A 85 7.22 2.85 -2.13
C VAL A 85 6.47 2.98 -3.44
N PRO A 86 7.06 3.64 -4.46
CA PRO A 86 6.51 3.61 -5.80
C PRO A 86 6.56 2.19 -6.38
N LEU A 87 5.58 1.87 -7.21
CA LEU A 87 5.53 0.62 -7.95
C LEU A 87 6.31 0.78 -9.26
N ALA A 88 7.19 -0.19 -9.53
CA ALA A 88 7.89 -0.32 -10.80
C ALA A 88 7.18 -1.34 -11.70
N GLU A 89 7.02 -1.04 -12.98
CA GLU A 89 6.57 -2.03 -13.98
C GLU A 89 7.72 -3.01 -14.27
N HIS A 90 7.42 -4.32 -14.31
CA HIS A 90 8.38 -5.36 -14.72
C HIS A 90 8.52 -5.40 -16.25
#